data_AF-A0A0L7KV01-F1
#
_entry.id   AF-A0A0L7KV01-F1
#
_cell.length_a   1.000
_cell.length_b   1.000
_cell.length_c   1.000
_cell.angle_alpha   90.00
_cell.angle_beta   90.00
_cell.angle_gamma   90.00
#
_symmetry.space_group_name_H-M   'P 1'
#
loop_
_entity.id
_entity.type
_entity.pdbx_description
1 polymer ?
#
loop_
_entity_poly.entity_id
_entity_poly.type
_entity_poly.pdbx_seq_one_letter_code
_entity_poly.pdbx_strand_id
1 'polypeptide(L)'
;MSEEFLNDERALLGREARSSDVVISTALIPGKPAPVLILEDAVRDMAPGSVIVDLAAEMGGNIQTTRKGEITKDEVTRGAIVLKAGVLLWPPPPPSRAVVQATAKPTALAKPKPPNPFNETLKDAFLYSTGLASLLAMGMASPNPAFTTMTTTLALSGVVGYHTVWGVVPALHSPLMSVTNAVSGITAVGGLLLMGGGPGDPPEHGYLYAIPAAALMGGYLATAAAIAYLASSLCCVGALAGLASQTTARKGNYLGMIGVAGGIAATLGSLTPSTEILAQMIGVAAYGKLQGSLSSAPLLLPGRHAINAGLLAGSLGCGGALLAFPELPGLPLLGTAAVLSGIQGLTLTSAIGGADMPVVITVLNSYSGWALCAEGFMLNNSLMTIVGALIGSSGAILSYIMCKAMNRSLPNVILGYGLCVAKAQYPIAELVDVLKKVGKRVRFAIHPVADDPNSPIAGMPVLKVWKSNQVVVMKRSMGVGYAAVDNPIFYNSNTAMLLGDAKKTCDALLERVKHLAA
;
A
#
# COMPACT_ATOMS: atom_id res chain seq x y z
N MET A 1 2.28 39.97 -54.62
CA MET A 1 2.60 38.58 -54.28
C MET A 1 1.58 37.69 -54.98
N SER A 2 1.97 36.51 -55.45
CA SER A 2 1.02 35.53 -55.96
C SER A 2 0.11 35.05 -54.81
N GLU A 3 -1.10 34.60 -55.10
CA GLU A 3 -2.00 34.06 -54.07
C GLU A 3 -1.41 32.82 -53.39
N GLU A 4 -0.67 32.01 -54.15
CA GLU A 4 0.01 30.81 -53.66
C GLU A 4 1.04 31.17 -52.57
N PHE A 5 1.88 32.18 -52.81
CA PHE A 5 2.83 32.67 -51.81
C PHE A 5 2.13 33.20 -50.55
N LEU A 6 1.02 33.93 -50.70
CA LEU A 6 0.27 34.49 -49.59
C LEU A 6 -0.38 33.39 -48.72
N ASN A 7 -0.83 32.29 -49.32
CA ASN A 7 -1.41 31.17 -48.61
C ASN A 7 -0.35 30.37 -47.84
N ASP A 8 0.82 30.15 -48.44
CA ASP A 8 1.95 29.51 -47.76
C ASP A 8 2.48 30.36 -46.60
N GLU A 9 2.57 31.68 -46.81
CA GLU A 9 2.97 32.63 -45.78
C GLU A 9 1.97 32.66 -44.62
N ARG A 10 0.66 32.64 -44.89
CA ARG A 10 -0.38 32.52 -43.86
C ARG A 10 -0.30 31.21 -43.08
N ALA A 11 -0.06 30.09 -43.77
CA ALA A 11 0.07 28.79 -43.12
C ALA A 11 1.31 28.74 -42.20
N LEU A 12 2.41 29.36 -42.62
CA LEU A 12 3.62 29.49 -41.81
C LEU A 12 3.37 30.40 -40.59
N LEU A 13 2.91 31.63 -40.82
CA LEU A 13 2.71 32.62 -39.77
C LEU A 13 1.60 32.21 -38.79
N GLY A 14 0.56 31.52 -39.26
CA GLY A 14 -0.48 30.96 -38.41
C GLY A 14 0.03 29.87 -37.47
N ARG A 15 1.00 29.05 -37.89
CA ARG A 15 1.67 28.07 -37.01
C ARG A 15 2.52 28.76 -35.95
N GLU A 16 3.34 29.72 -36.35
CA GLU A 16 4.23 30.45 -35.42
C GLU A 16 3.43 31.29 -34.40
N ALA A 17 2.30 31.87 -34.83
CA ALA A 17 1.43 32.65 -33.96
C ALA A 17 0.87 31.79 -32.80
N ARG A 18 0.42 30.56 -33.08
CA ARG A 18 -0.15 29.64 -32.06
C ARG A 18 0.81 29.30 -30.93
N SER A 19 2.12 29.28 -31.22
CA SER A 19 3.17 29.01 -30.24
C SER A 19 3.78 30.26 -29.60
N SER A 20 3.31 31.47 -29.97
CA SER A 20 3.88 32.74 -29.52
C SER A 20 3.04 33.37 -28.40
N ASP A 21 3.71 33.90 -27.39
CA ASP A 21 3.07 34.69 -26.32
C ASP A 21 2.77 36.12 -26.77
N VAL A 22 3.58 36.67 -27.70
CA VAL A 22 3.40 38.02 -28.25
C VAL A 22 3.61 37.98 -29.77
N VAL A 23 2.68 38.56 -30.53
CA VAL A 23 2.77 38.71 -31.99
C VAL A 23 2.69 40.20 -32.33
N ILE A 24 3.72 40.72 -33.01
CA ILE A 24 3.75 42.10 -33.50
C ILE A 24 3.78 42.06 -35.02
N SER A 25 2.78 42.64 -35.67
CA SER A 25 2.68 42.69 -37.14
C SER A 25 2.78 44.12 -37.66
N THR A 26 3.54 44.29 -38.73
CA THR A 26 3.90 45.61 -39.30
C THR A 26 3.88 45.61 -40.83
N ALA A 27 3.35 44.57 -41.46
CA ALA A 27 3.47 44.40 -42.91
C ALA A 27 2.58 45.43 -43.62
N LEU A 28 3.21 46.30 -44.40
CA LEU A 28 2.55 47.39 -45.11
C LEU A 28 3.08 47.45 -46.55
N ILE A 29 2.16 47.59 -47.50
CA ILE A 29 2.50 47.76 -48.91
C ILE A 29 2.11 49.19 -49.30
N PRO A 30 3.05 50.05 -49.73
CA PRO A 30 2.73 51.43 -50.12
C PRO A 30 1.62 51.49 -51.18
N GLY A 31 0.59 52.30 -50.91
CA GLY A 31 -0.54 52.49 -51.81
C GLY A 31 -1.55 51.32 -51.88
N LYS A 32 -1.42 50.30 -51.03
CA LYS A 32 -2.37 49.18 -50.93
C LYS A 32 -2.79 48.93 -49.48
N PRO A 33 -3.94 48.28 -49.24
CA PRO A 33 -4.30 47.81 -47.90
C PRO A 33 -3.25 46.82 -47.36
N ALA A 34 -3.12 46.78 -46.03
CA ALA A 34 -2.27 45.82 -45.35
C ALA A 34 -2.71 44.38 -45.70
N PRO A 35 -1.77 43.48 -46.02
CA PRO A 35 -2.12 42.09 -46.29
C PRO A 35 -2.54 41.39 -45.00
N VAL A 36 -3.66 40.69 -45.02
CA VAL A 36 -4.09 39.82 -43.91
C VAL A 36 -3.23 38.55 -43.96
N LEU A 37 -2.43 38.35 -42.91
CA LEU A 37 -1.42 37.29 -42.80
C LEU A 37 -1.73 36.29 -41.67
N ILE A 38 -2.51 36.71 -40.65
CA ILE A 38 -2.91 35.84 -39.54
C ILE A 38 -4.44 35.78 -39.50
N LEU A 39 -4.97 34.56 -39.60
CA LEU A 39 -6.40 34.28 -39.63
C LEU A 39 -6.98 34.09 -38.22
N GLU A 40 -8.29 34.20 -38.10
CA GLU A 40 -9.01 34.14 -36.81
C GLU A 40 -8.79 32.83 -36.05
N ASP A 41 -8.65 31.70 -36.76
CA ASP A 41 -8.38 30.40 -36.15
C ASP A 41 -7.01 30.35 -35.48
N ALA A 42 -5.99 30.97 -36.08
CA ALA A 42 -4.66 31.06 -35.49
C ALA A 42 -4.66 31.94 -34.24
N VAL A 43 -5.42 33.05 -34.24
CA VAL A 43 -5.58 33.93 -33.08
C VAL A 43 -6.30 33.22 -31.93
N ARG A 44 -7.39 32.50 -32.22
CA ARG A 44 -8.16 31.78 -31.21
C ARG A 44 -7.37 30.68 -30.51
N ASP A 45 -6.47 30.05 -31.26
CA ASP A 45 -5.72 28.89 -30.79
C ASP A 45 -4.37 29.28 -30.13
N MET A 46 -4.11 30.59 -29.93
CA MET A 46 -3.02 31.08 -29.08
C MET A 46 -3.31 30.81 -27.60
N ALA A 47 -2.26 30.78 -26.77
CA ALA A 47 -2.41 30.60 -25.34
C ALA A 47 -3.27 31.72 -24.70
N PRO A 48 -4.14 31.41 -23.72
CA PRO A 48 -4.86 32.43 -22.98
C PRO A 48 -3.89 33.44 -22.33
N GLY A 49 -4.05 34.73 -22.63
CA GLY A 49 -3.17 35.80 -22.17
C GLY A 49 -2.12 36.27 -23.18
N SER A 50 -2.03 35.65 -24.36
CA SER A 50 -1.17 36.14 -25.43
C SER A 50 -1.57 37.53 -25.95
N VAL A 51 -0.60 38.30 -26.43
CA VAL A 51 -0.79 39.69 -26.89
C VAL A 51 -0.52 39.81 -28.38
N ILE A 52 -1.44 40.44 -29.11
CA ILE A 52 -1.24 40.77 -30.53
C ILE A 52 -1.23 42.29 -30.71
N VAL A 53 -0.21 42.80 -31.40
CA VAL A 53 -0.06 44.22 -31.75
C VAL A 53 0.02 44.36 -33.26
N ASP A 54 -1.00 44.99 -33.86
CA ASP A 54 -1.07 45.23 -35.30
C ASP A 54 -0.80 46.70 -35.60
N LEU A 55 0.42 47.01 -36.06
CA LEU A 55 0.82 48.36 -36.41
C LEU A 55 0.26 48.82 -37.77
N ALA A 56 -0.35 47.93 -38.55
CA ALA A 56 -0.94 48.24 -39.85
C ALA A 56 -2.47 48.40 -39.79
N ALA A 57 -3.06 48.45 -38.58
CA ALA A 57 -4.51 48.56 -38.35
C ALA A 57 -5.17 49.77 -39.05
N GLU A 58 -4.44 50.88 -39.22
CA GLU A 58 -4.92 52.07 -39.94
C GLU A 58 -5.17 51.82 -41.44
N MET A 59 -4.51 50.81 -42.02
CA MET A 59 -4.58 50.46 -43.44
C MET A 59 -5.26 49.10 -43.68
N GLY A 60 -6.08 48.64 -42.75
CA GLY A 60 -6.84 47.37 -42.84
C GLY A 60 -6.38 46.29 -41.85
N GLY A 61 -5.11 46.32 -41.43
CA GLY A 61 -4.55 45.36 -40.48
C GLY A 61 -4.00 44.07 -41.11
N ASN A 62 -3.03 43.47 -40.43
CA ASN A 62 -2.43 42.19 -40.80
C ASN A 62 -3.16 40.99 -40.20
N ILE A 63 -4.07 41.22 -39.26
CA ILE A 63 -4.81 40.17 -38.54
C ILE A 63 -6.28 40.25 -38.94
N GLN A 64 -6.88 39.11 -39.27
CA GLN A 64 -8.28 39.04 -39.73
C GLN A 64 -9.28 39.61 -38.68
N THR A 65 -8.93 39.52 -37.40
CA THR A 65 -9.75 40.00 -36.28
C THR A 65 -9.43 41.44 -35.86
N THR A 66 -8.52 42.14 -36.56
CA THR A 66 -8.19 43.54 -36.26
C THR A 66 -9.43 44.43 -36.47
N ARG A 67 -9.89 45.05 -35.38
CA ARG A 67 -10.93 46.09 -35.40
C ARG A 67 -10.33 47.42 -35.02
N LYS A 68 -10.41 48.39 -35.93
CA LYS A 68 -9.84 49.73 -35.73
C LYS A 68 -10.41 50.38 -34.47
N GLY A 69 -9.56 50.60 -33.48
CA GLY A 69 -9.90 51.32 -32.24
C GLY A 69 -10.65 50.53 -31.16
N GLU A 70 -10.93 49.24 -31.36
CA GLU A 70 -11.57 48.38 -30.34
C GLU A 70 -10.55 47.55 -29.54
N ILE A 71 -10.83 47.35 -28.25
CA ILE A 71 -9.98 46.59 -27.32
C ILE A 71 -10.86 45.60 -26.55
N THR A 72 -10.51 44.31 -26.59
CA THR A 72 -11.14 43.26 -25.77
C THR A 72 -10.64 43.36 -24.32
N LYS A 73 -11.56 43.40 -23.36
CA LYS A 73 -11.30 43.75 -21.95
C LYS A 73 -10.66 42.58 -21.18
N ASP A 74 -9.34 42.59 -21.06
CA ASP A 74 -8.59 41.81 -20.08
C ASP A 74 -7.64 42.73 -19.28
N GLU A 75 -7.32 42.37 -18.04
CA GLU A 75 -6.51 43.20 -17.12
C GLU A 75 -5.08 43.40 -17.65
N VAL A 76 -4.54 42.39 -18.34
CA VAL A 76 -3.25 42.48 -19.04
C VAL A 76 -3.31 43.56 -20.13
N THR A 77 -4.43 43.64 -20.84
CA THR A 77 -4.65 44.63 -21.91
C THR A 77 -4.72 46.06 -21.38
N ARG A 78 -5.21 46.31 -20.15
CA ARG A 78 -5.21 47.67 -19.58
C ARG A 78 -3.83 48.13 -19.13
N GLY A 79 -3.03 47.23 -18.56
CA GLY A 79 -1.68 47.54 -18.08
C GLY A 79 -0.71 47.89 -19.21
N ALA A 80 -0.90 47.28 -20.38
CA ALA A 80 -0.05 47.49 -21.56
C ALA A 80 -0.34 48.79 -22.33
N ILE A 81 -1.43 49.51 -22.05
CA ILE A 81 -1.84 50.71 -22.81
C ILE A 81 -1.32 51.99 -22.13
N VAL A 82 -0.41 52.67 -22.82
CA VAL A 82 0.19 53.95 -22.40
C VAL A 82 -0.54 55.17 -23.01
N LEU A 83 -1.14 55.01 -24.20
CA LEU A 83 -1.84 56.07 -24.94
C LEU A 83 -3.05 55.49 -25.68
N LYS A 84 -4.23 56.14 -25.62
CA LYS A 84 -5.44 55.71 -26.35
C LYS A 84 -6.13 56.92 -26.99
N ALA A 85 -6.34 56.86 -28.31
CA ALA A 85 -7.00 57.91 -29.09
C ALA A 85 -6.42 59.32 -28.83
N GLY A 86 -5.09 59.43 -28.73
CA GLY A 86 -4.38 60.68 -28.46
C GLY A 86 -4.31 61.11 -26.99
N VAL A 87 -5.04 60.44 -26.09
CA VAL A 87 -5.02 60.72 -24.65
C VAL A 87 -4.01 59.80 -23.95
N LEU A 88 -3.08 60.40 -23.20
CA LEU A 88 -2.12 59.67 -22.37
C LEU A 88 -2.85 59.02 -21.20
N LEU A 89 -2.76 57.69 -21.10
CA LEU A 89 -3.39 56.88 -20.05
C LEU A 89 -2.37 56.38 -19.01
N TRP A 90 -1.16 56.94 -19.05
CA TRP A 90 -0.08 56.72 -18.11
C TRP A 90 -0.19 57.69 -16.92
N PRO A 91 -0.01 57.23 -15.67
CA PRO A 91 0.26 55.84 -15.25
C PRO A 91 -1.01 54.98 -15.17
N PRO A 92 -0.90 53.64 -15.33
CA PRO A 92 -2.05 52.76 -15.15
C PRO A 92 -2.57 52.86 -13.72
N PRO A 93 -3.91 52.82 -13.51
CA PRO A 93 -4.45 52.75 -12.16
C PRO A 93 -3.87 51.52 -11.46
N PRO A 94 -3.52 51.63 -10.17
CA PRO A 94 -3.03 50.48 -9.42
C PRO A 94 -4.08 49.37 -9.56
N PRO A 95 -3.67 48.13 -9.87
CA PRO A 95 -4.61 47.02 -10.00
C PRO A 95 -5.47 47.01 -8.74
N SER A 96 -6.78 46.84 -8.92
CA SER A 96 -7.64 46.51 -7.79
C SER A 96 -6.91 45.37 -7.10
N ARG A 97 -6.51 45.57 -5.84
CA ARG A 97 -6.16 44.44 -4.99
C ARG A 97 -7.48 43.70 -4.79
N ALA A 98 -7.92 42.95 -5.80
CA ALA A 98 -8.34 41.60 -5.51
C ALA A 98 -7.19 41.09 -4.66
N VAL A 99 -7.48 40.92 -3.38
CA VAL A 99 -6.64 40.15 -2.51
C VAL A 99 -6.66 38.78 -3.19
N VAL A 100 -5.75 38.58 -4.15
CA VAL A 100 -5.11 37.31 -4.32
C VAL A 100 -4.50 37.14 -2.96
N GLN A 101 -5.29 36.54 -2.05
CA GLN A 101 -4.73 35.85 -0.91
C GLN A 101 -3.64 35.06 -1.58
N ALA A 102 -2.39 35.49 -1.38
CA ALA A 102 -1.25 34.74 -1.84
C ALA A 102 -1.58 33.35 -1.35
N THR A 103 -1.90 32.45 -2.28
CA THR A 103 -2.15 31.06 -1.94
C THR A 103 -0.91 30.70 -1.18
N ALA A 104 -1.06 30.55 0.13
CA ALA A 104 0.05 30.57 1.05
C ALA A 104 1.03 29.58 0.46
N LYS A 105 2.21 30.06 0.05
CA LYS A 105 3.25 29.24 -0.59
C LYS A 105 3.30 27.99 0.29
N PRO A 106 2.93 26.79 -0.21
CA PRO A 106 2.60 25.67 0.66
C PRO A 106 3.74 25.55 1.63
N THR A 107 3.44 25.79 2.92
CA THR A 107 4.46 25.94 3.94
C THR A 107 5.28 24.67 3.84
N ALA A 108 6.50 24.79 3.32
CA ALA A 108 7.37 23.64 3.18
C ALA A 108 7.40 22.99 4.55
N LEU A 109 6.98 21.72 4.64
CA LEU A 109 6.90 20.97 5.88
C LEU A 109 8.07 21.39 6.74
N ALA A 110 7.79 22.03 7.89
CA ALA A 110 8.82 22.58 8.75
C ALA A 110 9.87 21.49 8.90
N LYS A 111 11.11 21.77 8.46
CA LYS A 111 12.20 20.78 8.55
C LYS A 111 12.16 20.24 9.98
N PRO A 112 12.11 18.91 10.18
CA PRO A 112 12.02 18.34 11.52
C PRO A 112 13.07 19.05 12.37
N LYS A 113 12.67 19.64 13.50
CA LYS A 113 13.62 20.28 14.41
C LYS A 113 14.74 19.27 14.65
N PRO A 114 16.02 19.64 14.45
CA PRO A 114 17.11 18.71 14.63
C PRO A 114 16.96 18.08 16.02
N PRO A 115 16.92 16.75 16.10
CA PRO A 115 16.65 16.10 17.36
C PRO A 115 17.75 16.47 18.37
N ASN A 116 17.34 16.77 19.60
CA ASN A 116 18.29 17.06 20.66
C ASN A 116 19.06 15.77 20.98
N PRO A 117 20.40 15.73 20.80
CA PRO A 117 21.19 14.53 21.05
C PRO A 117 20.99 13.97 22.46
N PHE A 118 20.85 14.84 23.48
CA PHE A 118 20.58 14.43 24.84
C PHE A 118 19.26 13.66 24.96
N ASN A 119 18.19 14.15 24.31
CA ASN A 119 16.89 13.50 24.37
C ASN A 119 16.88 12.16 23.63
N GLU A 120 17.66 12.01 22.56
CA GLU A 120 17.82 10.73 21.87
C GLU A 120 18.60 9.74 22.72
N THR A 121 19.76 10.13 23.24
CA THR A 121 20.56 9.28 24.12
C THR A 121 19.80 8.90 25.39
N LEU A 122 19.02 9.81 25.97
CA LEU A 122 18.19 9.53 27.14
C LEU A 122 17.09 8.51 26.81
N LYS A 123 16.45 8.62 25.64
CA LYS A 123 15.43 7.64 25.19
C LYS A 123 16.05 6.27 24.98
N ASP A 124 17.21 6.19 24.33
CA ASP A 124 17.90 4.92 24.10
C ASP A 124 18.32 4.28 25.42
N ALA A 125 18.96 5.05 26.31
CA ALA A 125 19.35 4.58 27.64
C ALA A 125 18.13 4.08 28.43
N PHE A 126 17.01 4.78 28.37
CA PHE A 126 15.77 4.36 29.02
C PHE A 126 15.18 3.07 28.42
N LEU A 127 15.20 2.95 27.09
CA LEU A 127 14.73 1.76 26.38
C LEU A 127 15.57 0.53 26.76
N TYR A 128 16.91 0.64 26.72
CA TYR A 128 17.81 -0.44 27.12
C TYR A 128 17.67 -0.79 28.60
N SER A 129 17.58 0.22 29.48
CA SER A 129 17.39 0.00 30.91
C SER A 129 16.08 -0.73 31.21
N THR A 130 14.99 -0.34 30.55
CA THR A 130 13.68 -1.00 30.67
C THR A 130 13.74 -2.44 30.15
N GLY A 131 14.41 -2.68 29.02
CA GLY A 131 14.62 -4.01 28.48
C GLY A 131 15.40 -4.91 29.44
N LEU A 132 16.54 -4.45 29.96
CA LEU A 132 17.34 -5.19 30.95
C LEU A 132 16.57 -5.44 32.25
N ALA A 133 15.84 -4.45 32.76
CA ALA A 133 15.00 -4.60 33.94
C ALA A 133 13.90 -5.65 33.74
N SER A 134 13.27 -5.67 32.56
CA SER A 134 12.25 -6.68 32.23
C SER A 134 12.82 -8.11 32.18
N LEU A 135 14.05 -8.27 31.68
CA LEU A 135 14.75 -9.56 31.67
C LEU A 135 15.06 -10.04 33.09
N LEU A 136 15.57 -9.15 33.95
CA LEU A 136 15.82 -9.45 35.36
C LEU A 136 14.51 -9.81 36.10
N ALA A 137 13.43 -9.07 35.86
CA ALA A 137 12.12 -9.35 36.43
C ALA A 137 11.58 -10.73 36.01
N MET A 138 11.71 -11.11 34.73
CA MET A 138 11.35 -12.45 34.26
C MET A 138 12.22 -13.55 34.90
N GLY A 139 13.51 -13.28 35.10
CA GLY A 139 14.41 -14.20 35.81
C GLY A 139 13.97 -14.42 37.26
N MET A 140 13.62 -13.35 37.98
CA MET A 140 13.12 -13.44 39.36
C MET A 140 11.75 -14.13 39.45
N ALA A 141 10.90 -13.95 38.43
CA ALA A 141 9.59 -14.58 38.35
C ALA A 141 9.63 -16.02 37.81
N SER A 142 10.82 -16.54 37.46
CA SER A 142 10.96 -17.87 36.87
C SER A 142 10.63 -18.96 37.89
N PRO A 143 9.60 -19.80 37.65
CA PRO A 143 9.21 -20.84 38.59
C PRO A 143 10.15 -22.05 38.56
N ASN A 144 10.87 -22.26 37.45
CA ASN A 144 11.75 -23.41 37.24
C ASN A 144 12.75 -23.16 36.08
N PRO A 145 13.80 -23.99 35.95
CA PRO A 145 14.76 -23.87 34.86
C PRO A 145 14.17 -24.04 33.46
N ALA A 146 13.09 -24.81 33.29
CA ALA A 146 12.45 -25.01 31.99
C ALA A 146 11.87 -23.69 31.44
N PHE A 147 11.28 -22.86 32.30
CA PHE A 147 10.82 -21.52 31.93
C PHE A 147 11.97 -20.63 31.41
N THR A 148 13.15 -20.70 32.05
CA THR A 148 14.33 -19.96 31.61
C THR A 148 14.84 -20.43 30.24
N THR A 149 14.89 -21.75 30.03
CA THR A 149 15.25 -22.34 28.72
C THR A 149 14.28 -21.96 27.61
N MET A 150 12.98 -21.95 27.90
CA MET A 150 11.93 -21.56 26.96
C MET A 150 11.96 -20.07 26.65
N THR A 151 12.24 -19.23 27.64
CA THR A 151 12.45 -17.78 27.45
C THR A 151 13.68 -17.49 26.58
N THR A 152 14.76 -18.24 26.78
CA THR A 152 15.96 -18.14 25.93
C THR A 152 15.65 -18.55 24.50
N THR A 153 14.93 -19.65 24.32
CA THR A 153 14.46 -20.13 23.01
C THR A 153 13.58 -19.10 22.32
N LEU A 154 12.62 -18.50 23.04
CA LEU A 154 11.76 -17.44 22.54
C LEU A 154 12.57 -16.22 22.07
N ALA A 155 13.53 -15.76 22.87
CA ALA A 155 14.35 -14.60 22.56
C ALA A 155 15.19 -14.81 21.29
N LEU A 156 15.91 -15.95 21.21
CA LEU A 156 16.72 -16.29 20.03
C LEU A 156 15.83 -16.46 18.78
N SER A 157 14.69 -17.11 18.92
CA SER A 157 13.73 -17.30 17.81
C SER A 157 13.13 -15.98 17.34
N GLY A 158 12.88 -15.04 18.26
CA GLY A 158 12.44 -13.69 17.93
C GLY A 158 13.48 -12.91 17.12
N VAL A 159 14.77 -13.02 17.48
CA VAL A 159 15.87 -12.43 16.71
C VAL A 159 15.98 -13.06 15.32
N VAL A 160 15.93 -14.40 15.23
CA VAL A 160 15.93 -15.12 13.96
C VAL A 160 14.75 -14.69 13.09
N GLY A 161 13.54 -14.62 13.67
CA GLY A 161 12.33 -14.17 12.98
C GLY A 161 12.47 -12.74 12.46
N TYR A 162 12.97 -11.83 13.30
CA TYR A 162 13.23 -10.45 12.91
C TYR A 162 14.09 -10.36 11.66
N HIS A 163 15.27 -10.99 11.67
CA HIS A 163 16.20 -10.93 10.54
C HIS A 163 15.69 -11.68 9.31
N THR A 164 14.99 -12.81 9.50
CA THR A 164 14.47 -13.62 8.39
C THR A 164 13.39 -12.89 7.62
N VAL A 165 12.47 -12.22 8.33
CA VAL A 165 11.34 -11.52 7.71
C VAL A 165 11.80 -10.25 6.99
N TRP A 166 12.74 -9.49 7.56
CA TRP A 166 13.31 -8.32 6.88
C TRP A 166 14.03 -8.68 5.57
N GLY A 167 14.50 -9.92 5.42
CA GLY A 167 15.10 -10.42 4.19
C GLY A 167 14.10 -10.80 3.09
N VAL A 168 12.80 -10.84 3.37
CA VAL A 168 11.78 -11.24 2.39
C VAL A 168 11.58 -10.14 1.34
N VAL A 169 11.48 -10.53 0.06
CA VAL A 169 11.21 -9.57 -1.02
C VAL A 169 9.79 -9.00 -0.84
N PRO A 170 9.57 -7.67 -0.95
CA PRO A 170 8.24 -7.07 -0.74
C PRO A 170 7.12 -7.66 -1.61
N ALA A 171 7.46 -8.12 -2.82
CA ALA A 171 6.52 -8.80 -3.72
C ALA A 171 5.99 -10.13 -3.18
N LEU A 172 6.69 -10.73 -2.21
CA LEU A 172 6.38 -12.02 -1.60
C LEU A 172 5.72 -11.89 -0.22
N HIS A 173 5.32 -10.70 0.22
CA HIS A 173 4.64 -10.53 1.52
C HIS A 173 3.26 -11.21 1.60
N SER A 174 2.48 -11.26 0.52
CA SER A 174 1.23 -12.03 0.49
C SER A 174 1.48 -13.55 0.55
N PRO A 175 2.42 -14.11 -0.24
CA PRO A 175 2.93 -15.47 -0.02
C PRO A 175 3.48 -15.72 1.39
N LEU A 176 4.17 -14.77 2.00
CA LEU A 176 4.67 -14.87 3.38
C LEU A 176 3.53 -15.03 4.38
N MET A 177 2.47 -14.21 4.27
CA MET A 177 1.26 -14.37 5.09
C MET A 177 0.59 -15.73 4.87
N SER A 178 0.55 -16.22 3.63
CA SER A 178 0.05 -17.56 3.32
C SER A 178 0.89 -18.65 3.98
N VAL A 179 2.23 -18.53 3.95
CA VAL A 179 3.15 -19.47 4.59
C VAL A 179 3.05 -19.42 6.11
N THR A 180 2.96 -18.23 6.74
CA THR A 180 2.75 -18.14 8.20
C THR A 180 1.42 -18.74 8.62
N ASN A 181 0.36 -18.52 7.85
CA ASN A 181 -0.94 -19.17 8.09
C ASN A 181 -0.88 -20.69 7.86
N ALA A 182 -0.13 -21.15 6.86
CA ALA A 182 0.08 -22.58 6.59
C ALA A 182 0.79 -23.28 7.74
N VAL A 183 1.83 -22.62 8.29
CA VAL A 183 2.60 -23.09 9.45
C VAL A 183 1.76 -23.00 10.73
N SER A 184 0.91 -21.97 10.87
CA SER A 184 -0.01 -21.79 12.00
C SER A 184 -1.23 -22.73 11.97
N GLY A 185 -1.68 -23.18 10.80
CA GLY A 185 -3.05 -23.70 10.62
C GLY A 185 -3.21 -24.94 9.72
N ILE A 186 -2.12 -25.64 9.38
CA ILE A 186 -2.17 -26.85 8.54
C ILE A 186 -2.91 -26.60 7.21
N THR A 187 -2.37 -25.72 6.36
CA THR A 187 -2.88 -25.48 4.98
C THR A 187 -1.78 -25.09 4.01
N ALA A 188 -1.28 -26.04 3.22
CA ALA A 188 -0.11 -25.85 2.34
C ALA A 188 -0.43 -25.45 0.87
N VAL A 189 -1.71 -25.41 0.47
CA VAL A 189 -2.10 -25.42 -0.96
C VAL A 189 -2.15 -24.04 -1.61
N GLY A 190 -2.51 -22.98 -0.87
CA GLY A 190 -2.70 -21.64 -1.43
C GLY A 190 -1.41 -20.98 -1.94
N GLY A 191 -0.27 -21.21 -1.27
CA GLY A 191 1.04 -20.70 -1.68
C GLY A 191 1.62 -21.40 -2.92
N LEU A 192 1.35 -22.72 -3.07
CA LEU A 192 1.78 -23.51 -4.23
C LEU A 192 1.17 -23.01 -5.55
N LEU A 193 -0.12 -22.64 -5.52
CA LEU A 193 -0.84 -22.17 -6.71
C LEU A 193 -0.40 -20.77 -7.17
N LEU A 194 0.04 -19.91 -6.24
CA LEU A 194 0.46 -18.53 -6.54
C LEU A 194 1.94 -18.40 -6.95
N MET A 195 2.76 -19.43 -6.70
CA MET A 195 4.19 -19.47 -7.04
C MET A 195 4.49 -20.19 -8.36
N GLY A 196 3.51 -20.30 -9.27
CA GLY A 196 3.72 -20.85 -10.61
C GLY A 196 4.84 -20.11 -11.34
N GLY A 197 5.83 -20.86 -11.83
CA GLY A 197 6.93 -20.30 -12.62
C GLY A 197 6.40 -19.63 -13.89
N GLY A 198 7.15 -18.66 -14.40
CA GLY A 198 6.79 -17.99 -15.64
C GLY A 198 6.81 -18.95 -16.85
N PRO A 199 6.09 -18.64 -17.95
CA PRO A 199 6.06 -19.45 -19.18
C PRO A 199 7.41 -19.68 -19.89
N GLY A 200 8.53 -19.30 -19.29
CA GLY A 200 9.89 -19.51 -19.80
C GLY A 200 10.90 -19.94 -18.73
N ASP A 201 10.45 -20.26 -17.52
CA ASP A 201 11.34 -20.79 -16.48
C ASP A 201 11.70 -22.26 -16.78
N PRO A 202 12.92 -22.71 -16.44
CA PRO A 202 13.30 -24.11 -16.56
C PRO A 202 12.36 -25.04 -15.78
N PRO A 203 12.14 -26.28 -16.24
CA PRO A 203 11.33 -27.26 -15.52
C PRO A 203 11.92 -27.52 -14.12
N GLU A 204 11.09 -27.37 -13.10
CA GLU A 204 11.48 -27.60 -11.72
C GLU A 204 11.09 -28.99 -11.23
N HIS A 205 11.98 -29.60 -10.45
CA HIS A 205 11.85 -30.96 -9.95
C HIS A 205 11.50 -30.97 -8.46
N GLY A 206 10.41 -30.27 -8.10
CA GLY A 206 9.99 -30.10 -6.70
C GLY A 206 9.72 -31.39 -5.93
N TYR A 207 9.37 -32.48 -6.63
CA TYR A 207 9.18 -33.80 -6.05
C TYR A 207 10.45 -34.35 -5.36
N LEU A 208 11.65 -33.87 -5.71
CA LEU A 208 12.89 -34.28 -5.06
C LEU A 208 12.95 -33.89 -3.58
N TYR A 209 12.16 -32.90 -3.13
CA TYR A 209 12.02 -32.56 -1.71
C TYR A 209 11.30 -33.65 -0.89
N ALA A 210 10.71 -34.66 -1.54
CA ALA A 210 10.24 -35.85 -0.84
C ALA A 210 11.37 -36.65 -0.21
N ILE A 211 12.61 -36.56 -0.73
CA ILE A 211 13.79 -37.26 -0.19
C ILE A 211 14.12 -36.76 1.23
N PRO A 212 14.40 -35.45 1.45
CA PRO A 212 14.64 -34.95 2.81
C PRO A 212 13.40 -35.08 3.71
N ALA A 213 12.17 -35.01 3.16
CA ALA A 213 10.95 -35.26 3.92
C ALA A 213 10.91 -36.69 4.48
N ALA A 214 11.17 -37.68 3.62
CA ALA A 214 11.22 -39.09 4.01
C ALA A 214 12.38 -39.37 4.97
N ALA A 215 13.53 -38.72 4.80
CA ALA A 215 14.66 -38.85 5.73
C ALA A 215 14.33 -38.29 7.12
N LEU A 216 13.65 -37.14 7.20
CA LEU A 216 13.19 -36.57 8.48
C LEU A 216 12.16 -37.49 9.17
N MET A 217 11.18 -37.98 8.41
CA MET A 217 10.11 -38.84 8.92
C MET A 217 10.63 -40.23 9.33
N GLY A 218 11.48 -40.85 8.50
CA GLY A 218 12.12 -42.13 8.80
C GLY A 218 13.13 -42.02 9.94
N GLY A 219 13.88 -40.91 10.00
CA GLY A 219 14.78 -40.60 11.10
C GLY A 219 14.04 -40.37 12.42
N TYR A 220 12.84 -39.77 12.39
CA TYR A 220 11.99 -39.65 13.58
C TYR A 220 11.61 -41.02 14.16
N LEU A 221 11.22 -41.98 13.32
CA LEU A 221 10.91 -43.34 13.78
C LEU A 221 12.11 -44.03 14.47
N ALA A 222 13.32 -43.55 14.21
CA ALA A 222 14.57 -44.07 14.78
C ALA A 222 15.18 -43.19 15.90
N THR A 223 14.56 -42.05 16.27
CA THR A 223 15.15 -41.05 17.18
C THR A 223 14.13 -40.43 18.15
N ALA A 224 14.58 -39.53 19.04
CA ALA A 224 13.73 -38.88 20.03
C ALA A 224 12.94 -37.68 19.47
N ALA A 225 11.71 -37.49 19.94
CA ALA A 225 10.80 -36.42 19.51
C ALA A 225 11.40 -35.00 19.63
N ALA A 226 12.28 -34.75 20.61
CA ALA A 226 12.94 -33.46 20.80
C ALA A 226 13.82 -33.05 19.60
N ILE A 227 14.52 -33.98 18.96
CA ILE A 227 15.35 -33.71 17.78
C ILE A 227 14.46 -33.47 16.55
N ALA A 228 13.36 -34.21 16.43
CA ALA A 228 12.37 -33.98 15.38
C ALA A 228 11.74 -32.58 15.49
N TYR A 229 11.42 -32.10 16.70
CA TYR A 229 10.96 -30.73 16.93
C TYR A 229 11.99 -29.67 16.52
N LEU A 230 13.27 -29.88 16.82
CA LEU A 230 14.33 -28.97 16.40
C LEU A 230 14.45 -28.94 14.86
N ALA A 231 14.49 -30.11 14.22
CA ALA A 231 14.58 -30.22 12.76
C ALA A 231 13.36 -29.60 12.06
N SER A 232 12.15 -29.85 12.57
CA SER A 232 10.92 -29.21 12.11
C SER A 232 10.94 -27.70 12.26
N SER A 233 11.47 -27.19 13.37
CA SER A 233 11.62 -25.75 13.60
C SER A 233 12.57 -25.12 12.58
N LEU A 234 13.71 -25.75 12.32
CA LEU A 234 14.67 -25.29 11.31
C LEU A 234 14.08 -25.31 9.89
N CYS A 235 13.28 -26.32 9.57
CA CYS A 235 12.53 -26.36 8.31
C CYS A 235 11.52 -25.20 8.21
N CYS A 236 10.82 -24.85 9.29
CA CYS A 236 9.94 -23.68 9.33
C CYS A 236 10.70 -22.35 9.21
N VAL A 237 11.88 -22.21 9.83
CA VAL A 237 12.77 -21.04 9.63
C VAL A 237 13.20 -20.96 8.16
N GLY A 238 13.65 -22.09 7.60
CA GLY A 238 14.04 -22.22 6.20
C GLY A 238 12.88 -21.92 5.24
N ALA A 239 11.64 -22.13 5.68
CA ALA A 239 10.46 -21.78 4.91
C ALA A 239 10.37 -20.27 4.68
N LEU A 240 10.47 -19.47 5.75
CA LEU A 240 10.45 -18.02 5.65
C LEU A 240 11.71 -17.48 4.96
N ALA A 241 12.89 -18.02 5.29
CA ALA A 241 14.14 -17.62 4.67
C ALA A 241 14.16 -17.89 3.16
N GLY A 242 13.51 -18.98 2.71
CA GLY A 242 13.35 -19.30 1.30
C GLY A 242 12.56 -18.26 0.51
N LEU A 243 11.74 -17.43 1.16
CA LEU A 243 11.00 -16.33 0.53
C LEU A 243 11.86 -15.06 0.32
N ALA A 244 13.15 -15.07 0.71
CA ALA A 244 14.07 -13.97 0.45
C ALA A 244 14.40 -13.76 -1.05
N SER A 245 14.03 -14.70 -1.92
CA SER A 245 14.12 -14.56 -3.36
C SER A 245 12.98 -15.30 -4.06
N GLN A 246 12.54 -14.77 -5.20
CA GLN A 246 11.58 -15.44 -6.08
C GLN A 246 12.05 -16.84 -6.50
N THR A 247 13.34 -17.02 -6.75
CA THR A 247 13.92 -18.30 -7.21
C THR A 247 13.97 -19.37 -6.12
N THR A 248 13.95 -18.97 -4.84
CA THR A 248 13.99 -19.88 -3.69
C THR A 248 12.64 -20.03 -3.00
N ALA A 249 11.65 -19.21 -3.36
CA ALA A 249 10.33 -19.18 -2.72
C ALA A 249 9.65 -20.57 -2.68
N ARG A 250 9.78 -21.33 -3.78
CA ARG A 250 9.28 -22.70 -3.89
C ARG A 250 9.98 -23.65 -2.92
N LYS A 251 11.31 -23.54 -2.77
CA LYS A 251 12.08 -24.30 -1.77
C LYS A 251 11.62 -23.98 -0.36
N GLY A 252 11.40 -22.71 -0.05
CA GLY A 252 10.85 -22.27 1.23
C GLY A 252 9.51 -22.95 1.52
N ASN A 253 8.61 -23.00 0.54
CA ASN A 253 7.32 -23.66 0.71
C ASN A 253 7.45 -25.17 1.00
N TYR A 254 8.31 -25.89 0.27
CA TYR A 254 8.57 -27.31 0.55
C TYR A 254 9.15 -27.53 1.94
N LEU A 255 10.09 -26.70 2.38
CA LEU A 255 10.63 -26.76 3.74
C LEU A 255 9.55 -26.51 4.80
N GLY A 256 8.63 -25.58 4.55
CA GLY A 256 7.47 -25.35 5.43
C GLY A 256 6.59 -26.59 5.57
N MET A 257 6.28 -27.27 4.46
CA MET A 257 5.51 -28.51 4.47
C MET A 257 6.23 -29.63 5.24
N ILE A 258 7.54 -29.77 5.02
CA ILE A 258 8.37 -30.77 5.72
C ILE A 258 8.38 -30.48 7.23
N GLY A 259 8.57 -29.22 7.61
CA GLY A 259 8.60 -28.80 9.01
C GLY A 259 7.29 -29.09 9.73
N VAL A 260 6.16 -28.70 9.12
CA VAL A 260 4.82 -28.96 9.66
C VAL A 260 4.53 -30.47 9.76
N ALA A 261 4.81 -31.23 8.70
CA ALA A 261 4.60 -32.69 8.69
C ALA A 261 5.42 -33.39 9.78
N GLY A 262 6.71 -33.03 9.91
CA GLY A 262 7.58 -33.58 10.95
C GLY A 262 7.12 -33.23 12.37
N GLY A 263 6.61 -32.01 12.59
CA GLY A 263 6.13 -31.58 13.90
C GLY A 263 4.85 -32.31 14.33
N ILE A 264 3.92 -32.48 13.38
CA ILE A 264 2.70 -33.27 13.60
C ILE A 264 3.07 -34.73 13.88
N ALA A 265 3.96 -35.32 13.09
CA ALA A 265 4.39 -36.71 13.28
C ALA A 265 5.05 -36.92 14.64
N ALA A 266 5.94 -36.00 15.06
CA ALA A 266 6.57 -36.03 16.37
C ALA A 266 5.57 -35.96 17.52
N THR A 267 4.54 -35.12 17.37
CA THR A 267 3.49 -34.93 18.39
C THR A 267 2.55 -36.14 18.45
N LEU A 268 2.05 -36.61 17.30
CA LEU A 268 1.16 -37.77 17.24
C LEU A 268 1.84 -39.06 17.68
N GLY A 269 3.10 -39.27 17.30
CA GLY A 269 3.86 -40.44 17.74
C GLY A 269 4.19 -40.41 19.23
N SER A 270 4.25 -39.23 19.86
CA SER A 270 4.39 -39.09 21.32
C SER A 270 3.06 -39.28 22.07
N LEU A 271 1.94 -38.90 21.47
CA LEU A 271 0.61 -38.95 22.10
C LEU A 271 -0.13 -40.28 21.86
N THR A 272 0.17 -40.98 20.77
CA THR A 272 -0.50 -42.23 20.34
C THR A 272 -2.02 -42.18 20.49
N PRO A 273 -2.72 -41.21 19.86
CA PRO A 273 -4.15 -41.02 20.09
C PRO A 273 -4.98 -42.19 19.51
N SER A 274 -6.12 -42.46 20.14
CA SER A 274 -7.11 -43.38 19.57
C SER A 274 -7.67 -42.83 18.25
N THR A 275 -8.15 -43.73 17.40
CA THR A 275 -8.76 -43.38 16.10
C THR A 275 -9.95 -42.42 16.24
N GLU A 276 -10.67 -42.47 17.36
CA GLU A 276 -11.81 -41.61 17.67
C GLU A 276 -11.37 -40.16 17.95
N ILE A 277 -10.35 -39.97 18.79
CA ILE A 277 -9.80 -38.64 19.11
C ILE A 277 -9.22 -38.02 17.84
N LEU A 278 -8.53 -38.81 17.03
CA LEU A 278 -7.97 -38.35 15.76
C LEU A 278 -9.07 -37.87 14.80
N ALA A 279 -10.19 -38.60 14.69
CA ALA A 279 -11.33 -38.20 13.87
C ALA A 279 -11.98 -36.90 14.36
N GLN A 280 -12.11 -36.71 15.67
CA GLN A 280 -12.64 -35.47 16.27
C GLN A 280 -11.73 -34.27 15.98
N MET A 281 -10.41 -34.43 16.14
CA MET A 281 -9.44 -33.39 15.82
C MET A 281 -9.53 -32.94 14.35
N ILE A 282 -9.66 -33.89 13.43
CA ILE A 282 -9.82 -33.61 11.99
C ILE A 282 -11.17 -32.92 11.71
N GLY A 283 -12.24 -33.36 12.36
CA GLY A 283 -13.59 -32.78 12.20
C GLY A 283 -13.68 -31.32 12.64
N VAL A 284 -13.10 -30.97 13.79
CA VAL A 284 -13.08 -29.58 14.30
C VAL A 284 -12.24 -28.68 13.39
N ALA A 285 -11.08 -29.17 12.92
CA ALA A 285 -10.24 -28.44 11.99
C ALA A 285 -10.92 -28.19 10.62
N ALA A 286 -11.76 -29.12 10.16
CA ALA A 286 -12.54 -28.98 8.93
C ALA A 286 -13.72 -28.00 9.09
N TYR A 287 -14.44 -28.05 10.22
CA TYR A 287 -15.57 -27.16 10.50
C TYR A 287 -15.13 -25.70 10.64
N GLY A 288 -14.03 -25.43 11.35
CA GLY A 288 -13.47 -24.09 11.53
C GLY A 288 -13.05 -23.41 10.21
N LYS A 289 -12.80 -24.19 9.14
CA LYS A 289 -12.41 -23.69 7.82
C LYS A 289 -13.60 -23.26 6.94
N LEU A 290 -14.84 -23.64 7.28
CA LEU A 290 -16.01 -23.52 6.40
C LEU A 290 -16.91 -22.31 6.70
N GLN A 291 -16.62 -21.50 7.73
CA GLN A 291 -17.47 -20.38 8.11
C GLN A 291 -17.06 -19.09 7.39
N GLY A 292 -17.98 -18.46 6.65
CA GLY A 292 -17.71 -17.16 6.06
C GLY A 292 -18.92 -16.48 5.42
N SER A 293 -19.40 -15.40 6.06
CA SER A 293 -19.92 -14.19 5.40
C SER A 293 -20.19 -13.11 6.45
N LEU A 294 -19.50 -11.97 6.32
CA LEU A 294 -19.76 -10.74 7.09
C LEU A 294 -19.64 -9.54 6.14
N SER A 295 -20.42 -8.50 6.42
CA SER A 295 -20.40 -7.24 5.66
C SER A 295 -19.06 -6.52 5.79
N SER A 296 -18.68 -5.75 4.76
CA SER A 296 -17.40 -5.02 4.72
C SER A 296 -17.47 -3.58 5.27
N ALA A 297 -18.66 -3.10 5.64
CA ALA A 297 -18.86 -1.76 6.18
C ALA A 297 -18.47 -1.69 7.67
N PRO A 298 -17.72 -0.66 8.11
CA PRO A 298 -17.40 -0.45 9.52
C PRO A 298 -18.64 -0.21 10.38
N LEU A 299 -18.75 -0.97 11.46
CA LEU A 299 -19.80 -0.81 12.46
C LEU A 299 -19.27 0.04 13.63
N LEU A 300 -19.81 1.26 13.77
CA LEU A 300 -19.42 2.19 14.83
C LEU A 300 -20.41 2.15 15.98
N LEU A 301 -20.01 1.55 17.10
CA LEU A 301 -20.79 1.55 18.33
C LEU A 301 -20.62 2.87 19.10
N PRO A 302 -21.69 3.49 19.63
CA PRO A 302 -21.59 4.60 20.56
C PRO A 302 -20.75 4.21 21.78
N GLY A 303 -19.78 5.05 22.18
CA GLY A 303 -18.94 4.78 23.35
C GLY A 303 -17.93 3.63 23.19
N ARG A 304 -17.62 3.18 21.96
CA ARG A 304 -16.72 2.05 21.66
C ARG A 304 -15.41 2.00 22.44
N HIS A 305 -14.79 3.15 22.74
CA HIS A 305 -13.53 3.19 23.47
C HIS A 305 -13.71 2.80 24.93
N ALA A 306 -14.80 3.23 25.56
CA ALA A 306 -15.15 2.82 26.92
C ALA A 306 -15.55 1.34 26.97
N ILE A 307 -16.30 0.86 25.97
CA ILE A 307 -16.66 -0.56 25.85
C ILE A 307 -15.40 -1.42 25.73
N ASN A 308 -14.49 -1.09 24.81
CA ASN A 308 -13.24 -1.84 24.63
C ASN A 308 -12.32 -1.80 25.86
N ALA A 309 -12.22 -0.65 26.54
CA ALA A 309 -11.47 -0.53 27.78
C ALA A 309 -12.09 -1.40 28.90
N GLY A 310 -13.42 -1.42 29.00
CA GLY A 310 -14.14 -2.27 29.94
C GLY A 310 -13.98 -3.76 29.67
N LEU A 311 -14.05 -4.19 28.40
CA LEU A 311 -13.83 -5.58 27.99
C LEU A 311 -12.40 -6.05 28.30
N LEU A 312 -11.41 -5.20 28.05
CA LEU A 312 -10.00 -5.48 28.38
C LEU A 312 -9.81 -5.57 29.90
N ALA A 313 -10.33 -4.61 30.65
CA ALA A 313 -10.24 -4.59 32.11
C ALA A 313 -10.93 -5.81 32.73
N GLY A 314 -12.10 -6.21 32.21
CA GLY A 314 -12.80 -7.41 32.64
C GLY A 314 -12.00 -8.69 32.35
N SER A 315 -11.41 -8.80 31.16
CA SER A 315 -10.58 -9.95 30.78
C SER A 315 -9.33 -10.08 31.67
N LEU A 316 -8.64 -8.96 31.92
CA LEU A 316 -7.49 -8.90 32.84
C LEU A 316 -7.92 -9.18 34.29
N GLY A 317 -9.10 -8.71 34.69
CA GLY A 317 -9.70 -8.97 35.99
C GLY A 317 -9.98 -10.47 36.22
N CYS A 318 -10.49 -11.18 35.21
CA CYS A 318 -10.65 -12.64 35.27
C CYS A 318 -9.30 -13.36 35.46
N GLY A 319 -8.26 -12.93 34.74
CA GLY A 319 -6.91 -13.47 34.92
C GLY A 319 -6.33 -13.20 36.30
N GLY A 320 -6.47 -11.96 36.80
CA GLY A 320 -6.06 -11.58 38.15
C GLY A 320 -6.81 -12.35 39.24
N ALA A 321 -8.12 -12.55 39.08
CA ALA A 321 -8.93 -13.32 40.01
C ALA A 321 -8.51 -14.80 40.05
N LEU A 322 -8.15 -15.39 38.90
CA LEU A 322 -7.67 -16.76 38.83
C LEU A 322 -6.33 -16.97 39.57
N LEU A 323 -5.49 -15.93 39.62
CA LEU A 323 -4.23 -15.95 40.37
C LEU A 323 -4.41 -15.62 41.86
N ALA A 324 -5.29 -14.68 42.19
CA ALA A 324 -5.49 -14.19 43.55
C ALA A 324 -6.41 -15.07 44.39
N PHE A 325 -7.35 -15.78 43.75
CA PHE A 325 -8.37 -16.60 44.41
C PHE A 325 -8.40 -18.01 43.80
N PRO A 326 -7.41 -18.87 44.11
CA PRO A 326 -7.31 -20.22 43.56
C PRO A 326 -8.49 -21.14 43.94
N GLU A 327 -9.25 -20.76 44.98
CA GLU A 327 -10.46 -21.47 45.42
C GLU A 327 -11.67 -21.26 44.49
N LEU A 328 -11.63 -20.24 43.61
CA LEU A 328 -12.69 -20.01 42.64
C LEU A 328 -12.63 -21.06 41.52
N PRO A 329 -13.79 -21.49 40.98
CA PRO A 329 -13.80 -22.41 39.85
C PRO A 329 -13.17 -21.74 38.63
N GLY A 330 -11.99 -22.24 38.24
CA GLY A 330 -11.18 -21.64 37.17
C GLY A 330 -11.83 -21.75 35.78
N LEU A 331 -12.59 -22.81 35.51
CA LEU A 331 -13.22 -23.02 34.19
C LEU A 331 -14.26 -21.94 33.83
N PRO A 332 -15.18 -21.53 34.73
CA PRO A 332 -16.03 -20.35 34.54
C PRO A 332 -15.26 -19.04 34.29
N LEU A 333 -14.16 -18.80 35.01
CA LEU A 333 -13.34 -17.60 34.84
C LEU A 333 -12.65 -17.59 33.47
N LEU A 334 -12.09 -18.73 33.04
CA LEU A 334 -11.51 -18.91 31.71
C LEU A 334 -12.57 -18.75 30.61
N GLY A 335 -13.75 -19.35 30.78
CA GLY A 335 -14.87 -19.20 29.85
C GLY A 335 -15.34 -17.76 29.73
N THR A 336 -15.40 -17.03 30.86
CA THR A 336 -15.76 -15.60 30.88
C THR A 336 -14.70 -14.77 30.16
N ALA A 337 -13.41 -14.98 30.44
CA ALA A 337 -12.32 -14.30 29.75
C ALA A 337 -12.32 -14.58 28.24
N ALA A 338 -12.61 -15.83 27.83
CA ALA A 338 -12.74 -16.20 26.41
C ALA A 338 -13.90 -15.45 25.73
N VAL A 339 -15.07 -15.36 26.37
CA VAL A 339 -16.21 -14.61 25.83
C VAL A 339 -15.90 -13.11 25.75
N LEU A 340 -15.32 -12.51 26.80
CA LEU A 340 -14.98 -11.08 26.81
C LEU A 340 -13.95 -10.74 25.72
N SER A 341 -12.90 -11.56 25.58
CA SER A 341 -11.88 -11.40 24.54
C SER A 341 -12.44 -11.60 23.13
N GLY A 342 -13.38 -12.54 22.94
CA GLY A 342 -14.10 -12.75 21.69
C GLY A 342 -14.97 -11.56 21.29
N ILE A 343 -15.73 -11.00 22.24
CA ILE A 343 -16.52 -9.77 22.04
C ILE A 343 -15.59 -8.58 21.74
N GLN A 344 -14.45 -8.48 22.44
CA GLN A 344 -13.45 -7.45 22.17
C GLN A 344 -12.86 -7.58 20.76
N GLY A 345 -12.56 -8.80 20.31
CA GLY A 345 -12.11 -9.07 18.95
C GLY A 345 -13.15 -8.62 17.91
N LEU A 346 -14.43 -8.94 18.12
CA LEU A 346 -15.52 -8.52 17.25
C LEU A 346 -15.70 -7.00 17.23
N THR A 347 -15.72 -6.36 18.39
CA THR A 347 -15.94 -4.90 18.51
C THR A 347 -14.77 -4.07 17.98
N LEU A 348 -13.53 -4.52 18.16
CA LEU A 348 -12.35 -3.89 17.56
C LEU A 348 -12.33 -4.11 16.04
N THR A 349 -12.53 -5.34 15.57
CA THR A 349 -12.40 -5.67 14.14
C THR A 349 -13.53 -5.09 13.30
N SER A 350 -14.77 -5.10 13.81
CA SER A 350 -15.92 -4.52 13.10
C SER A 350 -15.87 -3.00 12.98
N ALA A 351 -15.15 -2.31 13.86
CA ALA A 351 -14.97 -0.86 13.80
C ALA A 351 -13.91 -0.45 12.76
N ILE A 352 -13.13 -1.40 12.24
CA ILE A 352 -12.10 -1.17 11.23
C ILE A 352 -12.70 -1.37 9.86
N GLY A 353 -12.30 -0.54 8.91
CA GLY A 353 -12.80 -0.67 7.56
C GLY A 353 -11.91 -1.46 6.60
N GLY A 354 -12.56 -2.05 5.59
CA GLY A 354 -11.97 -2.82 4.51
C GLY A 354 -10.68 -2.28 3.85
N ALA A 355 -10.40 -0.97 3.84
CA ALA A 355 -9.12 -0.46 3.31
C ALA A 355 -7.95 -0.62 4.29
N ASP A 356 -8.24 -0.53 5.60
CA ASP A 356 -7.27 -0.73 6.68
C ASP A 356 -7.21 -2.21 7.12
N MET A 357 -8.19 -3.02 6.70
CA MET A 357 -8.30 -4.45 7.01
C MET A 357 -7.03 -5.26 6.71
N PRO A 358 -6.26 -5.01 5.64
CA PRO A 358 -4.97 -5.68 5.44
C PRO A 358 -4.00 -5.52 6.61
N VAL A 359 -3.96 -4.38 7.30
CA VAL A 359 -3.12 -4.19 8.50
C VAL A 359 -3.68 -5.00 9.69
N VAL A 360 -5.00 -5.10 9.81
CA VAL A 360 -5.62 -5.93 10.85
C VAL A 360 -5.30 -7.40 10.66
N ILE A 361 -5.34 -7.88 9.41
CA ILE A 361 -4.95 -9.24 9.06
C ILE A 361 -3.51 -9.51 9.53
N THR A 362 -2.58 -8.57 9.32
CA THR A 362 -1.18 -8.75 9.74
C THR A 362 -1.00 -8.65 11.26
N VAL A 363 -1.80 -7.85 11.95
CA VAL A 363 -1.82 -7.78 13.42
C VAL A 363 -2.36 -9.08 14.01
N LEU A 364 -3.47 -9.60 13.47
CA LEU A 364 -4.06 -10.87 13.91
C LEU A 364 -3.13 -12.05 13.59
N ASN A 365 -2.41 -12.00 12.47
CA ASN A 365 -1.34 -12.96 12.16
C ASN A 365 -0.17 -12.85 13.17
N SER A 366 0.12 -11.67 13.71
CA SER A 366 1.09 -11.55 14.81
C SER A 366 0.54 -12.19 16.09
N TYR A 367 -0.72 -11.93 16.43
CA TYR A 367 -1.38 -12.48 17.61
C TYR A 367 -1.50 -14.01 17.59
N SER A 368 -1.77 -14.64 16.44
CA SER A 368 -1.74 -16.11 16.33
C SER A 368 -0.36 -16.67 16.64
N GLY A 369 0.71 -15.98 16.25
CA GLY A 369 2.08 -16.34 16.61
C GLY A 369 2.35 -16.26 18.12
N TRP A 370 1.96 -15.17 18.78
CA TRP A 370 2.15 -15.01 20.23
C TRP A 370 1.27 -15.96 21.06
N ALA A 371 0.06 -16.27 20.58
CA ALA A 371 -0.78 -17.30 21.18
C ALA A 371 -0.09 -18.67 21.12
N LEU A 372 0.53 -19.01 19.99
CA LEU A 372 1.30 -20.25 19.84
C LEU A 372 2.54 -20.28 20.74
N CYS A 373 3.19 -19.13 20.98
CA CYS A 373 4.22 -19.04 22.02
C CYS A 373 3.65 -19.34 23.40
N ALA A 374 2.53 -18.74 23.79
CA ALA A 374 1.90 -18.99 25.09
C ALA A 374 1.53 -20.46 25.28
N GLU A 375 0.97 -21.12 24.25
CA GLU A 375 0.74 -22.56 24.25
C GLU A 375 2.05 -23.35 24.36
N GLY A 376 3.11 -22.92 23.67
CA GLY A 376 4.44 -23.51 23.77
C GLY A 376 5.01 -23.46 25.19
N PHE A 377 4.85 -22.34 25.91
CA PHE A 377 5.23 -22.24 27.32
C PHE A 377 4.38 -23.14 28.21
N MET A 378 3.06 -23.20 27.98
CA MET A 378 2.13 -24.03 28.75
C MET A 378 2.42 -25.52 28.59
N LEU A 379 2.77 -25.95 27.38
CA LEU A 379 3.03 -27.35 27.04
C LEU A 379 4.52 -27.73 27.13
N ASN A 380 5.39 -26.79 27.53
CA ASN A 380 6.85 -26.95 27.52
C ASN A 380 7.38 -27.45 26.16
N ASN A 381 6.86 -26.88 25.06
CA ASN A 381 7.14 -27.29 23.69
C ASN A 381 7.93 -26.21 22.92
N SER A 382 9.20 -26.50 22.65
CA SER A 382 10.11 -25.58 21.97
C SER A 382 9.72 -25.33 20.50
N LEU A 383 9.15 -26.30 19.79
CA LEU A 383 8.71 -26.11 18.39
C LEU A 383 7.62 -25.03 18.30
N MET A 384 6.60 -25.13 19.15
CA MET A 384 5.50 -24.15 19.19
C MET A 384 6.03 -22.75 19.53
N THR A 385 7.00 -22.68 20.44
CA THR A 385 7.63 -21.42 20.84
C THR A 385 8.44 -20.79 19.70
N ILE A 386 9.26 -21.58 19.01
CA ILE A 386 10.07 -21.11 17.87
C ILE A 386 9.15 -20.66 16.73
N VAL A 387 8.20 -21.51 16.35
CA VAL A 387 7.25 -21.22 15.27
C VAL A 387 6.37 -20.01 15.59
N GLY A 388 5.89 -19.91 16.83
CA GLY A 388 5.10 -18.78 17.30
C GLY A 388 5.88 -17.46 17.22
N ALA A 389 7.16 -17.46 17.61
CA ALA A 389 8.01 -16.27 17.54
C ALA A 389 8.27 -15.82 16.10
N LEU A 390 8.44 -16.76 15.17
CA LEU A 390 8.60 -16.48 13.74
C LEU A 390 7.34 -15.85 13.15
N ILE A 391 6.17 -16.41 13.45
CA ILE A 391 4.87 -15.90 12.98
C ILE A 391 4.59 -14.52 13.62
N GLY A 392 4.81 -14.41 14.93
CA GLY A 392 4.59 -13.20 15.72
C GLY A 392 5.42 -12.02 15.21
N SER A 393 6.72 -12.23 15.04
CA SER A 393 7.63 -11.23 14.46
C SER A 393 7.28 -10.88 13.01
N SER A 394 6.89 -11.86 12.19
CA SER A 394 6.44 -11.65 10.80
C SER A 394 5.23 -10.72 10.71
N GLY A 395 4.16 -11.02 11.47
CA GLY A 395 2.97 -10.18 11.50
C GLY A 395 3.24 -8.77 12.03
N ALA A 396 4.11 -8.62 13.03
CA ALA A 396 4.47 -7.33 13.61
C ALA A 396 5.26 -6.45 12.61
N ILE A 397 6.26 -7.01 11.93
CA ILE A 397 7.06 -6.30 10.92
C ILE A 397 6.18 -5.88 9.75
N LEU A 398 5.32 -6.78 9.26
CA LEU A 398 4.47 -6.47 8.13
C LEU A 398 3.46 -5.37 8.47
N SER A 399 2.86 -5.43 9.67
CA SER A 399 1.99 -4.37 10.20
C SER A 399 2.72 -3.02 10.28
N TYR A 400 3.97 -3.01 10.75
CA TYR A 400 4.81 -1.81 10.81
C TYR A 400 5.13 -1.25 9.42
N ILE A 401 5.53 -2.09 8.46
CA ILE A 401 5.81 -1.68 7.08
C ILE A 401 4.57 -1.04 6.44
N MET A 402 3.40 -1.64 6.62
CA MET A 402 2.14 -1.11 6.08
C MET A 402 1.74 0.22 6.74
N CYS A 403 1.85 0.31 8.06
CA CYS A 403 1.61 1.55 8.80
C CYS A 403 2.54 2.69 8.34
N LYS A 404 3.84 2.39 8.21
CA LYS A 404 4.84 3.35 7.73
C LYS A 404 4.59 3.77 6.29
N ALA A 405 4.19 2.84 5.41
CA ALA A 405 3.84 3.13 4.02
C ALA A 405 2.60 4.04 3.92
N MET A 406 1.68 3.95 4.88
CA MET A 406 0.47 4.78 4.96
C MET A 406 0.67 6.09 5.74
N ASN A 407 1.88 6.34 6.27
CA ASN A 407 2.15 7.44 7.21
C ASN A 407 1.15 7.51 8.38
N ARG A 408 0.68 6.36 8.87
CA ARG A 408 -0.25 6.24 9.98
C ARG A 408 0.36 5.38 11.07
N SER A 409 0.18 5.76 12.34
CA SER A 409 0.58 4.90 13.46
C SER A 409 -0.36 3.71 13.61
N LEU A 410 0.15 2.56 14.04
CA LEU A 410 -0.65 1.36 14.27
C LEU A 410 -1.93 1.58 15.11
N PRO A 411 -1.92 2.34 16.23
CA PRO A 411 -3.14 2.66 16.97
C PRO A 411 -4.20 3.38 16.12
N ASN A 412 -3.78 4.29 15.24
CA ASN A 412 -4.68 5.03 14.35
C ASN A 412 -5.26 4.14 13.24
N VAL A 413 -4.63 3.01 12.91
CA VAL A 413 -5.13 2.04 11.94
C VAL A 413 -6.13 1.09 12.60
N ILE A 414 -5.78 0.54 13.78
CA ILE A 414 -6.66 -0.35 14.56
C ILE A 414 -7.92 0.38 15.07
N LEU A 415 -7.86 1.69 15.24
CA LEU A 415 -8.98 2.52 15.72
C LEU A 415 -9.62 3.38 14.61
N GLY A 416 -9.18 3.22 13.36
CA GLY A 416 -9.54 4.03 12.19
C GLY A 416 -10.45 3.34 11.16
N TYR A 417 -10.78 4.04 10.07
CA TYR A 417 -11.82 3.67 9.09
C TYR A 417 -11.23 3.31 7.71
N GLY A 418 -11.94 2.53 6.86
CA GLY A 418 -11.71 2.54 5.40
C GLY A 418 -12.38 1.48 4.53
N LEU A 419 -12.36 1.57 3.19
CA LEU A 419 -12.90 0.53 2.28
C LEU A 419 -12.26 0.62 0.90
N CYS A 420 -11.97 -0.51 0.22
CA CYS A 420 -12.19 -0.76 -1.24
C CYS A 420 -11.42 -1.99 -1.79
N VAL A 421 -12.03 -2.74 -2.73
CA VAL A 421 -11.37 -3.62 -3.74
C VAL A 421 -12.22 -3.71 -5.02
N ALA A 422 -11.58 -3.72 -6.20
CA ALA A 422 -12.17 -4.13 -7.49
C ALA A 422 -11.24 -5.12 -8.25
N LYS A 423 -11.81 -6.07 -9.01
CA LYS A 423 -11.12 -7.21 -9.67
C LYS A 423 -10.81 -6.97 -11.17
N ALA A 424 -9.77 -6.20 -11.51
CA ALA A 424 -9.39 -5.84 -12.89
C ALA A 424 -8.03 -6.40 -13.38
N GLN A 425 -7.40 -7.29 -12.61
CA GLN A 425 -6.01 -7.71 -12.83
C GLN A 425 -5.76 -8.57 -14.09
N TYR A 426 -6.74 -9.38 -14.50
CA TYR A 426 -6.59 -10.32 -15.63
C TYR A 426 -6.47 -9.63 -17.00
N PRO A 427 -7.38 -8.72 -17.39
CA PRO A 427 -7.27 -8.06 -18.70
C PRO A 427 -6.05 -7.12 -18.80
N ILE A 428 -5.62 -6.54 -17.68
CA ILE A 428 -4.39 -5.74 -17.62
C ILE A 428 -3.17 -6.62 -17.91
N ALA A 429 -3.08 -7.83 -17.36
CA ALA A 429 -1.95 -8.73 -17.61
C ALA A 429 -1.84 -9.09 -19.10
N GLU A 430 -2.96 -9.41 -19.75
CA GLU A 430 -2.99 -9.75 -21.17
C GLU A 430 -2.64 -8.55 -22.06
N LEU A 431 -3.11 -7.35 -21.72
CA LEU A 431 -2.73 -6.12 -22.41
C LEU A 431 -1.22 -5.88 -22.36
N VAL A 432 -0.60 -6.12 -21.21
CA VAL A 432 0.86 -6.00 -21.05
C VAL A 432 1.60 -7.00 -21.95
N ASP A 433 1.11 -8.23 -22.08
CA ASP A 433 1.72 -9.23 -22.96
C ASP A 433 1.64 -8.83 -24.44
N VAL A 434 0.49 -8.32 -24.89
CA VAL A 434 0.35 -7.79 -26.26
C VAL A 434 1.32 -6.63 -26.49
N LEU A 435 1.42 -5.69 -25.55
CA LEU A 435 2.33 -4.54 -25.65
C LEU A 435 3.81 -4.95 -25.65
N LYS A 436 4.19 -5.98 -24.87
CA LYS A 436 5.55 -6.52 -24.88
C LYS A 436 5.89 -7.22 -26.19
N LYS A 437 4.93 -7.95 -26.79
CA LYS A 437 5.12 -8.61 -28.10
C LYS A 437 5.43 -7.61 -29.22
N VAL A 438 4.87 -6.40 -29.15
CA VAL A 438 5.18 -5.30 -30.08
C VAL A 438 6.38 -4.42 -29.63
N GLY A 439 7.23 -4.94 -28.74
CA GLY A 439 8.50 -4.33 -28.33
C GLY A 439 8.38 -3.15 -27.34
N LYS A 440 7.23 -2.93 -26.71
CA LYS A 440 7.07 -1.83 -25.72
C LYS A 440 7.55 -2.25 -24.33
N ARG A 441 8.21 -1.33 -23.65
CA ARG A 441 8.67 -1.51 -22.27
C ARG A 441 7.56 -1.15 -21.28
N VAL A 442 6.89 -2.17 -20.76
CA VAL A 442 5.81 -2.01 -19.78
C VAL A 442 6.28 -2.45 -18.41
N ARG A 443 6.06 -1.61 -17.40
CA ARG A 443 6.41 -1.85 -15.99
C ARG A 443 5.21 -1.48 -15.11
N PHE A 444 5.03 -2.23 -14.02
CA PHE A 444 3.99 -1.97 -13.04
C PHE A 444 4.54 -1.15 -11.87
N ALA A 445 3.71 -0.25 -11.33
CA ALA A 445 4.03 0.51 -10.13
C ALA A 445 2.74 0.69 -9.31
N ILE A 446 2.85 0.67 -7.98
CA ILE A 446 1.71 0.83 -7.06
C ILE A 446 1.71 2.27 -6.54
N HIS A 447 0.59 2.98 -6.71
CA HIS A 447 0.52 4.43 -6.51
C HIS A 447 -0.42 4.85 -5.36
N PRO A 448 0.10 5.48 -4.29
CA PRO A 448 -0.66 6.34 -3.39
C PRO A 448 -0.44 7.83 -3.71
N VAL A 449 -1.33 8.77 -3.32
CA VAL A 449 -1.27 10.22 -3.64
C VAL A 449 -1.16 11.05 -2.34
N ALA A 450 -0.27 12.04 -2.20
CA ALA A 450 -0.22 12.93 -1.01
C ALA A 450 0.74 14.15 -1.13
N ASP A 451 0.48 15.09 -2.06
CA ASP A 451 1.37 16.25 -2.26
C ASP A 451 0.95 17.54 -1.52
N ASP A 452 -0.18 17.55 -0.80
CA ASP A 452 -0.68 18.72 -0.05
C ASP A 452 -0.41 18.60 1.47
N PRO A 453 0.31 19.55 2.12
CA PRO A 453 0.57 19.56 3.57
C PRO A 453 -0.66 19.62 4.46
N ASN A 454 -1.78 20.17 3.98
CA ASN A 454 -3.04 20.23 4.73
C ASN A 454 -3.92 18.98 4.51
N SER A 455 -3.46 18.06 3.67
CA SER A 455 -4.19 16.84 3.37
C SER A 455 -4.13 15.84 4.52
N PRO A 456 -5.22 15.10 4.82
CA PRO A 456 -5.23 13.96 5.75
C PRO A 456 -4.18 12.89 5.48
N ILE A 457 -3.59 12.86 4.28
CA ILE A 457 -2.58 11.89 3.85
C ILE A 457 -1.18 12.51 3.66
N ALA A 458 -1.00 13.77 4.06
CA ALA A 458 0.27 14.50 3.93
C ALA A 458 1.48 13.68 4.47
N GLY A 459 2.58 13.70 3.72
CA GLY A 459 3.82 12.99 4.09
C GLY A 459 3.86 11.50 3.69
N MET A 460 2.78 10.95 3.13
CA MET A 460 2.80 9.60 2.56
C MET A 460 3.77 9.55 1.36
N PRO A 461 4.67 8.55 1.27
CA PRO A 461 5.55 8.40 0.13
C PRO A 461 4.75 8.02 -1.11
N VAL A 462 4.73 8.90 -2.12
CA VAL A 462 3.86 8.80 -3.30
C VAL A 462 4.65 8.72 -4.59
N LEU A 463 4.12 7.99 -5.57
CA LEU A 463 4.69 7.97 -6.90
C LEU A 463 4.38 9.31 -7.58
N LYS A 464 5.38 9.98 -8.13
CA LYS A 464 5.20 11.30 -8.73
C LYS A 464 4.80 11.19 -10.20
N VAL A 465 3.64 10.59 -10.48
CA VAL A 465 3.20 10.29 -11.86
C VAL A 465 3.04 11.53 -12.73
N TRP A 466 2.72 12.67 -12.14
CA TRP A 466 2.62 13.97 -12.81
C TRP A 466 3.93 14.45 -13.43
N LYS A 467 5.08 13.85 -13.09
CA LYS A 467 6.35 14.08 -13.78
C LYS A 467 6.47 13.37 -15.13
N SER A 468 5.53 12.50 -15.45
CA SER A 468 5.48 11.80 -16.75
C SER A 468 4.93 12.71 -17.83
N ASN A 469 5.25 12.43 -19.09
CA ASN A 469 4.77 13.21 -20.23
C ASN A 469 3.24 13.20 -20.34
N GLN A 470 2.61 12.06 -20.08
CA GLN A 470 1.16 11.89 -20.10
C GLN A 470 0.73 10.90 -19.01
N VAL A 471 -0.35 11.22 -18.32
CA VAL A 471 -0.98 10.37 -17.30
C VAL A 471 -2.41 10.05 -17.72
N VAL A 472 -2.81 8.78 -17.64
CA VAL A 472 -4.20 8.36 -17.85
C VAL A 472 -4.72 7.79 -16.54
N VAL A 473 -5.78 8.39 -15.99
CA VAL A 473 -6.40 7.91 -14.74
C VAL A 473 -7.72 7.23 -15.07
N MET A 474 -7.83 5.96 -14.68
CA MET A 474 -9.04 5.16 -14.83
C MET A 474 -9.84 5.09 -13.53
N LYS A 475 -11.12 5.49 -13.53
CA LYS A 475 -11.98 5.42 -12.33
C LYS A 475 -13.48 5.39 -12.64
N ARG A 476 -14.26 5.00 -11.62
CA ARG A 476 -15.72 5.09 -11.46
C ARG A 476 -16.36 6.35 -12.08
N SER A 477 -16.00 7.48 -11.48
CA SER A 477 -16.69 8.77 -11.60
C SER A 477 -15.78 9.91 -11.16
N MET A 478 -16.30 11.14 -11.12
CA MET A 478 -15.82 12.31 -10.36
C MET A 478 -15.23 12.06 -8.96
N GLY A 479 -15.80 11.06 -8.27
CA GLY A 479 -15.82 11.02 -6.80
C GLY A 479 -14.48 10.85 -6.11
N VAL A 480 -14.49 11.21 -4.83
CA VAL A 480 -13.37 11.09 -3.91
C VAL A 480 -13.05 9.63 -3.58
N GLY A 481 -11.77 9.36 -3.32
CA GLY A 481 -11.29 8.05 -2.88
C GLY A 481 -11.45 7.83 -1.38
N TYR A 482 -10.68 6.90 -0.84
CA TYR A 482 -10.70 6.52 0.57
C TYR A 482 -10.54 7.72 1.54
N ALA A 483 -9.61 8.63 1.25
CA ALA A 483 -9.35 9.80 2.11
C ALA A 483 -10.47 10.86 2.07
N ALA A 484 -11.51 10.66 1.24
CA ALA A 484 -12.57 11.63 0.96
C ALA A 484 -12.06 13.02 0.49
N VAL A 485 -10.82 13.07 -0.02
CA VAL A 485 -10.19 14.26 -0.61
C VAL A 485 -10.24 14.15 -2.12
N ASP A 486 -10.46 15.28 -2.78
CA ASP A 486 -10.29 15.39 -4.22
C ASP A 486 -8.80 15.29 -4.60
N ASN A 487 -8.50 14.80 -5.80
CA ASN A 487 -7.12 14.57 -6.22
C ASN A 487 -6.67 15.64 -7.24
N PRO A 488 -5.72 16.53 -6.88
CA PRO A 488 -5.27 17.60 -7.76
C PRO A 488 -4.75 17.11 -9.11
N ILE A 489 -4.19 15.90 -9.19
CA ILE A 489 -3.63 15.38 -10.44
C ILE A 489 -4.70 15.24 -11.54
N PHE A 490 -5.97 15.06 -11.16
CA PHE A 490 -7.06 14.93 -12.13
C PHE A 490 -7.26 16.19 -12.97
N TYR A 491 -6.72 17.32 -12.51
CA TYR A 491 -6.86 18.65 -13.13
C TYR A 491 -5.57 19.13 -13.79
N ASN A 492 -4.49 18.33 -13.75
CA ASN A 492 -3.26 18.68 -14.42
C ASN A 492 -3.44 18.63 -15.94
N SER A 493 -2.79 19.56 -16.65
CA SER A 493 -2.83 19.64 -18.12
C SER A 493 -2.32 18.39 -18.83
N ASN A 494 -1.41 17.62 -18.21
CA ASN A 494 -0.87 16.37 -18.72
C ASN A 494 -1.61 15.11 -18.22
N THR A 495 -2.82 15.26 -17.68
CA THR A 495 -3.61 14.15 -17.14
C THR A 495 -4.96 14.03 -17.86
N ALA A 496 -5.22 12.85 -18.42
CA ALA A 496 -6.48 12.51 -19.06
C ALA A 496 -7.30 11.55 -18.17
N MET A 497 -8.60 11.83 -18.03
CA MET A 497 -9.52 10.99 -17.27
C MET A 497 -10.22 9.98 -18.18
N LEU A 498 -10.08 8.69 -17.89
CA LEU A 498 -10.78 7.60 -18.57
C LEU A 498 -11.83 7.00 -17.62
N LEU A 499 -13.03 7.55 -17.64
CA LEU A 499 -14.10 7.16 -16.71
C LEU A 499 -14.81 5.87 -17.16
N GLY A 500 -15.07 4.97 -16.21
CA GLY A 500 -15.73 3.69 -16.48
C GLY A 500 -15.42 2.62 -15.44
N ASP A 501 -16.14 1.50 -15.52
CA ASP A 501 -15.79 0.31 -14.76
C ASP A 501 -14.44 -0.24 -15.22
N ALA A 502 -13.51 -0.44 -14.29
CA ALA A 502 -12.14 -0.79 -14.62
C ALA A 502 -12.04 -2.08 -15.45
N LYS A 503 -12.86 -3.09 -15.18
CA LYS A 503 -12.83 -4.35 -15.96
C LYS A 503 -13.29 -4.09 -17.39
N LYS A 504 -14.46 -3.48 -17.57
CA LYS A 504 -15.01 -3.17 -18.91
C LYS A 504 -14.04 -2.32 -19.74
N THR A 505 -13.43 -1.31 -19.13
CA THR A 505 -12.50 -0.41 -19.83
C THR A 505 -11.21 -1.13 -20.23
N CYS A 506 -10.66 -2.00 -19.36
CA CYS A 506 -9.49 -2.80 -19.70
C CYS A 506 -9.77 -3.81 -20.81
N ASP A 507 -10.92 -4.48 -20.76
CA ASP A 507 -11.35 -5.43 -21.80
C ASP A 507 -11.45 -4.73 -23.16
N ALA A 508 -12.08 -3.54 -23.20
CA ALA A 508 -12.20 -2.75 -24.43
C ALA A 508 -10.84 -2.26 -24.97
N LEU A 509 -9.93 -1.84 -24.09
CA LEU A 509 -8.56 -1.47 -24.49
C LEU A 509 -7.81 -2.65 -25.08
N LEU A 510 -7.91 -3.82 -24.44
CA LEU A 510 -7.29 -5.04 -24.90
C LEU A 510 -7.78 -5.43 -26.31
N GLU A 511 -9.09 -5.44 -26.54
CA GLU A 511 -9.65 -5.72 -27.86
C GLU A 511 -9.14 -4.75 -28.92
N ARG A 512 -9.09 -3.45 -28.59
CA ARG A 512 -8.63 -2.44 -29.53
C ARG A 512 -7.14 -2.58 -29.86
N VAL A 513 -6.31 -2.87 -28.86
CA VAL A 513 -4.87 -3.08 -29.09
C VAL A 513 -4.63 -4.36 -29.89
N LYS A 514 -5.37 -5.44 -29.62
CA LYS A 514 -5.30 -6.67 -30.43
C LYS A 514 -5.61 -6.40 -31.90
N HIS A 515 -6.65 -5.60 -32.18
CA HIS A 515 -6.98 -5.22 -33.56
C HIS A 515 -5.90 -4.35 -34.22
N LEU A 516 -5.18 -3.52 -33.48
CA LEU A 516 -4.12 -2.66 -34.02
C LEU A 516 -2.77 -3.38 -34.14
N ALA A 517 -2.59 -4.48 -33.41
CA ALA A 517 -1.37 -5.29 -33.39
C ALA A 517 -1.43 -6.52 -34.31
N ALA A 518 -2.62 -6.85 -34.82
CA ALA A 518 -2.83 -7.74 -35.97
C ALA A 518 -2.54 -6.96 -37.26
#